data_AF-A0A2V7V3B7-F1
#
_entry.id   AF-A0A2V7V3B7-F1
#
_cell.length_a   1.000
_cell.length_b   1.000
_cell.length_c   1.000
_cell.angle_alpha   90.00
_cell.angle_beta   90.00
_cell.angle_gamma   90.00
#
_symmetry.space_group_name_H-M   'P 1'
#
loop_
_entity.id
_entity.type
_entity.pdbx_description
1 polymer ?
#
loop_
_entity_poly.entity_id
_entity_poly.type
_entity_poly.pdbx_seq_one_letter_code
_entity_poly.pdbx_strand_id
1 'polypeptide(L)'
;IRGAGYAVFGQVLEGMDVVDRIVAVSTTTKGPYENVPVTPVVIKSARVEGAAARPAAAKPSASRSTRTPARRASPGPQATPKP
;
A
#
# COMPACT_ATOMS: atom_id res chain seq x y z
N ILE A 1 12.56 -19.35 12.13
CA ILE A 1 12.31 -18.35 11.06
C ILE A 1 13.63 -17.64 10.72
N ARG A 2 13.88 -17.32 9.44
CA ARG A 2 14.88 -16.32 9.04
C ARG A 2 14.09 -15.15 8.47
N GLY A 3 14.06 -14.03 9.19
CA GLY A 3 13.21 -12.89 8.84
C GLY A 3 13.71 -12.19 7.57
N ALA A 4 12.79 -11.62 6.80
CA ALA A 4 13.16 -10.60 5.82
C ALA A 4 13.68 -9.37 6.59
N GLY A 5 14.88 -8.90 6.24
CA GLY A 5 15.45 -7.68 6.81
C GLY A 5 14.75 -6.42 6.28
N TYR A 6 15.04 -5.28 6.92
CA TYR A 6 14.52 -3.99 6.49
C TYR A 6 15.23 -3.50 5.22
N ALA A 7 14.44 -3.12 4.20
CA ALA A 7 14.97 -2.59 2.94
C ALA A 7 15.27 -1.09 3.07
N VAL A 8 16.55 -0.72 2.96
CA VAL A 8 17.00 0.68 2.95
C VAL A 8 16.89 1.23 1.51
N PHE A 9 16.23 2.38 1.35
CA PHE A 9 15.94 2.99 0.04
C PHE A 9 16.49 4.42 -0.13
N GLY A 10 17.19 4.95 0.88
CA GLY A 10 17.76 6.30 0.88
C GLY A 10 18.47 6.62 2.19
N GLN A 11 19.11 7.78 2.25
CA GLN A 11 19.81 8.32 3.43
C GLN A 11 19.48 9.81 3.59
N VAL A 12 19.62 10.33 4.82
CA VAL A 12 19.52 11.76 5.08
C VAL A 12 20.82 12.44 4.66
N LEU A 13 20.75 13.47 3.81
CA LEU A 13 21.91 14.25 3.38
C LEU A 13 22.13 15.52 4.22
N GLU A 14 21.03 16.15 4.66
CA GLU A 14 21.02 17.38 5.45
C GLU A 14 19.92 17.31 6.52
N GLY A 15 20.07 18.05 7.62
CA GLY A 15 19.05 18.14 8.68
C GLY A 15 19.01 16.98 9.67
N MET A 16 20.10 16.21 9.81
CA MET A 16 20.19 15.15 10.85
C MET A 16 20.00 15.69 12.27
N ASP A 17 20.39 16.94 12.54
CA ASP A 17 20.14 17.60 13.83
C ASP A 17 18.64 17.77 14.13
N VAL A 18 17.78 17.82 13.11
CA VAL A 18 16.33 17.84 13.27
C VAL A 18 15.82 16.43 13.61
N VAL A 19 16.44 15.39 13.05
CA VAL A 19 16.14 13.98 13.41
C VAL A 19 16.51 13.71 14.86
N ASP A 20 17.70 14.14 15.30
CA ASP A 20 18.16 13.98 16.69
C ASP A 20 17.25 14.73 17.67
N ARG A 21 16.82 15.95 17.33
CA ARG A 21 15.81 16.70 18.11
C ARG A 21 14.47 15.97 18.20
N ILE A 22 14.05 15.26 17.16
CA ILE A 22 12.80 14.47 17.15
C ILE A 22 12.94 13.23 18.06
N VAL A 23 14.11 12.58 18.08
CA VAL A 23 14.40 11.46 19.00
C VAL A 23 14.38 11.92 20.47
N ALA A 24 14.81 13.15 20.75
CA ALA A 24 14.82 13.74 22.08
C ALA A 24 13.46 14.27 22.58
N VAL A 25 12.38 14.20 21.79
CA VAL A 25 11.04 14.65 22.24
C VAL A 25 10.50 13.71 23.31
N SER A 26 9.95 14.27 24.39
CA SER A 26 9.30 13.50 25.46
C SER A 26 8.22 12.57 24.89
N THR A 27 8.40 11.27 25.08
CA THR A 27 7.45 10.23 24.68
C THR A 27 6.58 9.78 25.86
N THR A 28 5.51 9.07 25.56
CA THR A 28 4.57 8.47 26.50
C THR A 28 3.92 7.24 25.88
N THR A 29 3.43 6.31 26.69
CA THR A 29 2.70 5.13 26.21
C THR A 29 1.23 5.49 25.98
N LYS A 30 0.69 5.20 24.78
CA LYS A 30 -0.71 5.45 24.41
C LYS A 30 -1.35 4.15 23.90
N GLY A 31 -2.09 3.50 24.79
CA GLY A 31 -2.72 2.20 24.49
C GLY A 31 -1.67 1.13 24.19
N PRO A 32 -1.74 0.43 23.04
CA PRO A 32 -0.77 -0.59 22.66
C PRO A 32 0.55 -0.03 22.10
N TYR A 33 0.71 1.30 22.02
CA TYR A 33 1.89 1.94 21.46
C TYR A 33 2.77 2.56 22.55
N GLU A 34 3.97 2.02 22.70
CA GLU A 34 5.04 2.60 23.51
C GLU A 34 5.83 3.63 22.69
N ASN A 35 6.49 4.58 23.38
CA ASN A 35 7.32 5.63 22.77
C ASN A 35 6.57 6.61 21.83
N VAL A 36 5.28 6.89 22.05
CA VAL A 36 4.54 7.89 21.25
C VAL A 36 4.87 9.30 21.76
N PRO A 37 5.30 10.25 20.90
CA PRO A 37 5.53 11.64 21.31
C PRO A 37 4.32 12.27 22.03
N VAL A 38 4.59 13.01 23.12
CA VAL A 38 3.58 13.80 23.83
C VAL A 38 3.07 14.93 22.91
N THR A 39 4.01 15.67 22.31
CA THR A 39 3.75 16.66 21.25
C THR A 39 3.86 15.98 19.88
N PRO A 40 2.83 16.00 19.02
CA PRO A 40 2.88 15.31 17.73
C PRO A 40 3.80 16.03 16.73
N VAL A 41 4.77 15.30 16.19
CA VAL A 41 5.66 15.77 15.12
C VAL A 41 4.98 15.52 13.77
N VAL A 42 4.61 16.60 13.05
CA VAL A 42 3.83 16.52 11.81
C VAL A 42 4.65 17.02 10.61
N ILE A 43 4.81 16.17 9.59
CA ILE A 43 5.40 16.53 8.29
C ILE A 43 4.39 17.41 7.53
N LYS A 44 4.65 18.72 7.49
CA LYS A 44 3.72 19.71 6.89
C LYS A 44 3.61 19.60 5.36
N SER A 45 4.71 19.25 4.69
CA SER A 45 4.78 19.04 3.24
C SER A 45 6.05 18.29 2.87
N ALA A 46 5.97 17.39 1.90
CA ALA A 46 7.13 16.82 1.21
C ALA A 46 7.11 17.24 -0.26
N ARG A 47 8.29 17.52 -0.83
CA ARG A 47 8.49 17.88 -2.24
C ARG A 47 9.69 17.11 -2.78
N VAL A 48 9.67 16.80 -4.08
CA VAL A 48 10.84 16.30 -4.80
C VAL A 48 11.53 17.51 -5.43
N GLU A 49 12.66 17.91 -4.85
CA GLU A 49 13.56 18.90 -5.46
C GLU A 49 14.05 18.32 -6.79
N GLY A 50 14.00 19.09 -7.89
CA GLY A 50 14.35 18.60 -9.22
C GLY A 50 13.30 17.68 -9.88
N ALA A 51 12.00 17.96 -9.69
CA ALA A 51 10.88 17.19 -10.25
C ALA A 51 10.72 17.29 -11.79
N ALA A 52 11.71 16.81 -12.55
CA ALA A 52 11.51 16.40 -13.94
C ALA A 52 10.53 15.22 -14.00
N ALA A 53 9.52 15.32 -14.86
CA ALA A 53 8.29 14.53 -14.78
C ALA A 53 8.52 13.00 -14.77
N ARG A 54 8.07 12.34 -13.69
CA ARG A 54 7.52 10.98 -13.78
C ARG A 54 5.99 11.11 -13.92
N PRO A 55 5.37 10.58 -14.99
CA PRO A 55 3.94 10.77 -15.23
C PRO A 55 3.11 10.13 -14.11
N ALA A 56 1.96 10.74 -13.82
CA ALA A 56 1.06 10.30 -12.76
C ALA A 56 0.60 8.86 -12.96
N ALA A 57 0.32 8.17 -11.86
CA ALA A 57 -0.09 6.77 -11.85
C ALA A 57 -1.22 6.47 -12.85
N ALA A 58 -0.92 5.63 -13.84
CA ALA A 58 -1.94 4.97 -14.65
C ALA A 58 -2.78 4.12 -13.70
N LYS A 59 -4.00 4.59 -13.40
CA LYS A 59 -4.89 3.99 -12.40
C LYS A 59 -5.12 2.51 -12.75
N PRO A 60 -4.90 1.55 -11.83
CA PRO A 60 -5.39 0.18 -11.99
C PRO A 60 -6.92 0.19 -11.80
N SER A 61 -7.62 0.73 -12.80
CA SER A 61 -9.07 0.92 -12.77
C SER A 61 -9.75 -0.43 -12.88
N ALA A 62 -10.23 -0.95 -11.76
CA ALA A 62 -10.85 -2.27 -11.68
C ALA A 62 -12.12 -2.35 -12.54
N SER A 63 -12.03 -3.01 -13.70
CA SER A 63 -13.21 -3.44 -14.46
C SER A 63 -12.90 -4.62 -15.39
N ARG A 64 -13.06 -5.85 -14.88
CA ARG A 64 -13.91 -6.91 -15.47
C ARG A 64 -13.98 -8.17 -14.58
N SER A 65 -14.48 -8.01 -13.35
CA SER A 65 -14.80 -9.15 -12.46
C SER A 65 -16.31 -9.35 -12.30
N THR A 66 -17.03 -9.43 -13.43
CA THR A 66 -18.44 -9.82 -13.51
C THR A 66 -18.53 -11.31 -13.89
N ARG A 67 -18.25 -12.17 -12.91
CA ARG A 67 -18.31 -13.64 -13.07
C ARG A 67 -19.77 -14.13 -13.08
N THR A 68 -20.47 -13.87 -14.19
CA THR A 68 -21.86 -14.28 -14.41
C THR A 68 -21.91 -15.52 -15.31
N PRO A 69 -22.12 -16.74 -14.76
CA PRO A 69 -22.34 -17.95 -15.58
C PRO A 69 -23.75 -17.96 -16.17
N ALA A 70 -23.98 -17.10 -17.17
CA ALA A 70 -25.26 -16.99 -17.88
C ALA A 70 -25.51 -18.21 -18.79
N ARG A 71 -26.02 -19.30 -18.19
CA ARG A 71 -26.68 -20.47 -18.78
C ARG A 71 -27.02 -20.33 -20.27
N ARG A 72 -26.17 -20.85 -21.17
CA ARG A 72 -26.41 -20.85 -22.62
C ARG A 72 -26.39 -22.27 -23.21
N ALA A 73 -27.55 -22.67 -23.73
CA ALA A 73 -27.82 -23.72 -24.72
C ALA A 73 -27.13 -25.10 -24.55
N SER A 74 -27.92 -26.11 -24.19
CA SER A 74 -27.57 -27.53 -24.37
C SER A 74 -27.43 -27.88 -25.87
N PRO A 75 -26.35 -28.56 -26.29
CA PRO A 75 -26.28 -29.21 -27.60
C PRO A 75 -26.56 -30.72 -27.48
N GLY A 76 -27.49 -31.27 -28.27
CA GLY A 76 -27.74 -32.72 -28.30
C GLY A 76 -29.08 -33.14 -28.93
N PRO A 77 -29.13 -33.43 -30.24
CA PRO A 77 -30.28 -34.05 -30.90
C PRO A 77 -30.11 -35.58 -31.04
N GLN A 78 -31.23 -36.33 -31.01
CA GLN A 78 -31.34 -37.80 -31.22
C GLN A 78 -30.75 -38.64 -30.05
N ALA A 79 -31.14 -39.89 -29.75
CA ALA A 79 -32.37 -40.72 -29.92
C ALA A 79 -32.18 -41.97 -28.98
N THR A 80 -33.01 -43.01 -28.84
CA THR A 80 -34.23 -43.53 -29.52
C THR A 80 -35.07 -44.32 -28.48
N PRO A 81 -36.42 -44.31 -28.49
CA PRO A 81 -37.22 -45.11 -27.54
C PRO A 81 -37.32 -46.59 -27.93
N LYS A 82 -37.22 -47.50 -26.94
CA LYS A 82 -37.65 -48.91 -27.00
C LYS A 82 -37.87 -49.47 -25.57
N PRO A 83 -38.53 -50.65 -25.41
CA PRO A 83 -39.67 -50.80 -24.49
C PRO A 83 -39.32 -51.27 -23.08
#